data_AF-A0A2S9GD97-F1
#
_entry.id   AF-A0A2S9GD97-F1
#
_cell.length_a   1.000
_cell.length_b   1.000
_cell.length_c   1.000
_cell.angle_alpha   90.00
_cell.angle_beta   90.00
_cell.angle_gamma   90.00
#
_symmetry.space_group_name_H-M   'P 1'
#
loop_
_entity.id
_entity.type
_entity.pdbx_description
1 polymer ?
#
loop_
_entity_poly.entity_id
_entity_poly.type
_entity_poly.pdbx_seq_one_letter_code
_entity_poly.pdbx_strand_id
1 'polypeptide(L)'
;SLLQVLEDGRLTDGQGRTVDFKNTVLIFTSNLGTSDISKAVGLGFTQGGGENNYERMKQKVNDELKKHFRPEFLNRIDDIIVFHQ
;
A
#
# COMPACT_ATOMS: atom_id res chain seq x y z
N SER A 1 -3.92 15.26 -11.80
CA SER A 1 -3.19 14.85 -10.56
C SER A 1 -3.50 13.38 -10.28
N LEU A 2 -2.65 12.61 -9.57
CA LEU A 2 -3.00 11.24 -9.16
C LEU A 2 -4.27 11.23 -8.29
N LEU A 3 -4.42 12.22 -7.41
CA LEU A 3 -5.63 12.39 -6.60
C LEU A 3 -6.89 12.52 -7.45
N GLN A 4 -6.81 13.24 -8.58
CA GLN A 4 -7.92 13.39 -9.52
C GLN A 4 -8.35 12.05 -10.14
N VAL A 5 -7.39 11.14 -10.38
CA VAL A 5 -7.71 9.80 -10.87
C VAL A 5 -8.46 8.99 -9.82
N LEU A 6 -8.01 9.09 -8.56
CA LEU A 6 -8.62 8.38 -7.43
C LEU A 6 -9.99 8.97 -7.03
N GLU A 7 -10.24 10.25 -7.29
CA GLU A 7 -11.50 10.93 -6.94
C GLU A 7 -12.51 10.92 -8.09
N ASP A 8 -12.13 11.42 -9.26
CA ASP A 8 -13.04 11.61 -10.39
C ASP A 8 -13.06 10.42 -11.36
N GLY A 9 -12.13 9.47 -11.20
CA GLY A 9 -11.91 8.39 -12.15
C GLY A 9 -11.48 8.91 -13.52
N ARG A 10 -10.81 10.07 -13.60
CA ARG A 10 -10.40 10.69 -14.87
C ARG A 10 -9.02 11.31 -14.80
N LEU A 11 -8.29 11.21 -15.90
CA LEU A 11 -7.02 11.91 -16.08
C LEU A 11 -7.01 12.59 -17.43
N THR A 12 -6.77 13.91 -17.45
CA THR A 12 -6.44 14.64 -18.67
C THR A 12 -4.93 14.79 -18.77
N ASP A 13 -4.35 14.34 -19.87
CA ASP A 13 -2.91 14.48 -20.12
C ASP A 13 -2.54 15.89 -20.62
N GLY A 14 -1.25 16.16 -20.79
CA GLY A 14 -0.76 17.46 -21.28
C GLY A 14 -1.14 17.78 -22.74
N GLN A 15 -1.68 16.82 -23.49
CA GLN A 15 -2.18 17.00 -24.86
C GLN A 15 -3.69 17.22 -24.88
N GLY A 16 -4.35 17.30 -23.72
CA GLY A 16 -5.80 17.52 -23.60
C GLY A 16 -6.64 16.24 -23.79
N ARG A 17 -6.02 15.06 -23.87
CA ARG A 17 -6.76 13.79 -23.98
C ARG A 17 -7.22 13.37 -22.60
N THR A 18 -8.50 13.05 -22.47
CA THR A 18 -9.08 12.57 -21.20
C THR A 18 -9.28 11.06 -21.26
N VAL A 19 -8.75 10.37 -20.25
CA VAL A 19 -8.90 8.93 -20.04
C VAL A 19 -9.81 8.69 -18.85
N ASP A 20 -10.72 7.71 -18.98
CA ASP A 20 -11.64 7.27 -17.93
C ASP A 20 -11.08 6.04 -17.20
N PHE A 21 -11.10 6.08 -15.88
CA PHE A 21 -10.60 5.06 -14.95
C PHE A 21 -11.71 4.45 -14.08
N LYS A 22 -12.98 4.80 -14.30
CA LYS A 22 -14.11 4.30 -13.48
C LYS A 22 -14.26 2.78 -13.49
N ASN A 23 -13.83 2.14 -14.57
CA ASN A 23 -13.84 0.68 -14.74
C ASN A 23 -12.41 0.11 -14.75
N THR A 24 -11.52 0.69 -13.95
CA THR A 24 -10.11 0.30 -13.89
C THR A 24 -9.71 0.00 -12.45
N VAL A 25 -9.01 -1.12 -12.25
CA VAL A 25 -8.36 -1.43 -10.98
C VAL A 25 -6.96 -0.81 -10.99
N LEU A 26 -6.71 0.09 -10.04
CA LEU A 26 -5.40 0.68 -9.84
C LEU A 26 -4.63 -0.13 -8.81
N ILE A 27 -3.47 -0.65 -9.21
CA ILE A 27 -2.57 -1.40 -8.32
C ILE A 27 -1.32 -0.57 -8.09
N PHE A 28 -1.04 -0.27 -6.83
CA PHE A 28 0.19 0.37 -6.41
C PHE A 28 1.12 -0.65 -5.76
N THR A 29 2.41 -0.55 -6.03
CA THR A 29 3.43 -1.41 -5.42
C THR A 29 4.47 -0.55 -4.74
N SER A 30 4.87 -0.94 -3.52
CA SER A 30 5.92 -0.26 -2.78
C SER A 30 6.83 -1.28 -2.11
N ASN A 31 8.11 -0.93 -2.00
CA ASN A 31 9.10 -1.68 -1.22
C ASN A 31 9.23 -1.17 0.22
N LEU A 32 8.37 -0.25 0.67
CA LEU A 32 8.37 0.26 2.04
C LEU A 32 8.09 -0.87 3.05
N GLY A 33 8.83 -0.86 4.16
CA GLY A 33 8.70 -1.87 5.22
C GLY A 33 9.37 -3.22 4.94
N THR A 34 9.94 -3.46 3.76
CA THR A 34 10.56 -4.74 3.38
C THR A 34 11.80 -5.13 4.20
N SER A 35 12.61 -4.15 4.61
CA SER A 35 13.83 -4.36 5.40
C SER A 35 13.56 -4.83 6.83
N ASP A 36 12.35 -4.60 7.33
CA ASP A 36 11.93 -4.92 8.68
C ASP A 36 11.16 -6.25 8.74
N ILE A 37 10.47 -6.61 7.66
CA ILE A 37 9.77 -7.90 7.52
C ILE A 37 10.78 -9.06 7.57
N SER A 38 11.93 -8.92 6.91
CA SER A 38 12.97 -9.96 6.87
C SER A 38 13.63 -10.23 8.24
N LYS A 39 13.71 -9.24 9.12
CA LYS A 39 14.32 -9.38 10.46
C LYS A 39 13.43 -10.10 11.47
N ALA A 40 12.11 -9.96 11.35
CA ALA A 40 11.15 -10.65 12.23
C ALA A 40 11.21 -12.18 12.09
N VAL A 41 11.63 -12.68 10.93
CA VAL A 41 11.76 -14.12 10.63
C VAL A 41 13.04 -14.73 11.21
N GLY A 42 14.10 -13.94 11.44
CA GLY A 42 15.43 -14.43 11.80
C GLY A 42 15.74 -14.62 13.29
N LEU A 43 14.88 -14.14 14.21
CA LEU A 43 15.16 -14.14 15.65
C LEU A 43 14.19 -15.04 16.43
N GLY A 44 14.32 -16.36 16.29
CA GLY A 44 13.98 -17.33 17.34
C GLY A 44 12.52 -17.42 17.83
N PHE A 45 11.52 -17.32 16.95
CA PHE A 45 10.11 -17.53 17.34
C PHE A 45 9.61 -18.93 16.98
N THR A 46 9.02 -19.58 17.96
CA THR A 46 8.40 -20.91 17.90
C THR A 46 7.30 -20.96 16.84
N GLN A 47 7.20 -22.11 16.17
CA GLN A 47 6.27 -22.47 15.08
C GLN A 47 4.75 -22.38 15.40
N GLY A 48 4.32 -21.64 16.43
CA GLY A 48 2.93 -21.56 16.86
C GLY A 48 2.42 -20.13 16.96
N GLY A 49 1.96 -19.55 15.84
CA GLY A 49 1.22 -18.29 15.87
C GLY A 49 1.29 -17.44 14.60
N GLY A 50 0.80 -17.96 13.47
CA GLY A 50 0.83 -17.24 12.18
C GLY A 50 0.05 -15.92 12.16
N GLU A 51 -1.10 -15.83 12.84
CA GLU A 51 -1.94 -14.62 12.86
C GLU A 51 -1.25 -13.44 13.56
N ASN A 52 -0.57 -13.68 14.68
CA ASN A 52 0.04 -12.61 15.47
C ASN A 52 1.25 -11.98 14.76
N ASN A 53 1.90 -12.71 13.86
CA ASN A 53 3.00 -12.19 13.05
C ASN A 53 2.50 -11.33 11.89
N TYR A 54 1.43 -11.75 11.20
CA TYR A 54 0.85 -10.99 10.10
C TYR A 54 0.32 -9.63 10.55
N GLU A 55 -0.43 -9.59 11.67
CA GLU A 55 -0.97 -8.32 12.19
C GLU A 55 0.15 -7.35 12.59
N ARG A 56 1.23 -7.84 13.21
CA ARG A 56 2.41 -7.02 13.52
C ARG A 56 3.09 -6.47 12.26
N MET A 57 3.24 -7.31 11.23
CA MET A 57 3.80 -6.87 9.94
C MET A 57 2.92 -5.81 9.29
N LYS A 58 1.60 -6.02 9.27
CA LYS A 58 0.62 -5.09 8.72
C LYS A 58 0.63 -3.75 9.43
N GLN A 59 0.71 -3.74 10.76
CA GLN A 59 0.84 -2.51 11.55
C GLN A 59 2.12 -1.74 11.17
N LYS A 60 3.26 -2.43 11.09
CA LYS A 60 4.53 -1.79 10.76
C LYS A 60 4.55 -1.20 9.35
N VAL A 61 4.00 -1.91 8.37
CA VAL A 61 3.84 -1.38 7.00
C VAL A 61 2.93 -0.15 6.99
N ASN A 62 1.81 -0.19 7.73
CA ASN A 62 0.91 0.96 7.84
C ASN A 62 1.58 2.20 8.46
N ASP A 63 2.42 2.02 9.47
CA ASP A 63 3.15 3.13 10.08
C ASP A 63 4.15 3.75 9.10
N GLU A 64 4.85 2.92 8.32
CA GLU A 64 5.77 3.41 7.28
C GLU A 64 5.04 4.12 6.13
N LEU A 65 3.86 3.62 5.73
CA LEU A 65 3.01 4.28 4.75
C LEU A 65 2.56 5.66 5.24
N LYS A 66 2.14 5.79 6.51
CA LYS A 66 1.74 7.08 7.10
C LYS A 66 2.88 8.09 7.20
N LYS A 67 4.14 7.63 7.32
CA LYS A 67 5.31 8.51 7.33
C LYS A 67 5.66 9.02 5.93
N HIS A 68 5.52 8.16 4.91
CA HIS A 68 5.95 8.48 3.53
C HIS A 68 4.86 9.17 2.71
N PHE A 69 3.60 8.76 2.87
CA PHE A 69 2.48 9.27 2.10
C PHE A 69 1.62 10.21 2.92
N ARG A 70 1.02 11.18 2.22
CA ARG A 70 0.11 12.12 2.84
C ARG A 70 -1.24 11.45 3.14
N PRO A 71 -1.93 11.85 4.22
CA PRO A 71 -3.23 11.27 4.59
C PRO A 71 -4.27 11.31 3.48
N GLU A 72 -4.30 12.37 2.65
CA GLU A 72 -5.24 12.48 1.53
C GLU A 72 -5.08 11.39 0.48
N PHE A 73 -3.87 10.88 0.26
CA PHE A 73 -3.64 9.76 -0.64
C PHE A 73 -4.06 8.44 0.01
N LEU A 74 -3.66 8.23 1.27
CA LEU A 74 -3.98 6.99 2.00
C LEU A 74 -5.49 6.80 2.19
N ASN A 75 -6.23 7.88 2.42
CA ASN A 75 -7.69 7.87 2.55
C ASN A 75 -8.42 7.55 1.23
N ARG A 76 -7.69 7.38 0.11
CA ARG A 76 -8.21 7.02 -1.21
C ARG A 76 -7.80 5.61 -1.65
N ILE A 77 -7.12 4.86 -0.77
CA ILE A 77 -6.76 3.46 -1.00
C ILE A 77 -7.76 2.59 -0.25
N ASP A 78 -8.43 1.70 -0.98
CA ASP A 78 -9.43 0.80 -0.39
C ASP A 78 -8.79 -0.30 0.46
N ASP A 79 -7.76 -0.96 -0.07
CA ASP A 79 -7.10 -2.10 0.57
C ASP A 79 -5.58 -2.05 0.44
N ILE A 80 -4.90 -2.54 1.48
CA ILE A 80 -3.43 -2.69 1.52
C ILE A 80 -3.10 -4.16 1.75
N ILE A 81 -2.43 -4.76 0.77
CA ILE A 81 -1.99 -6.17 0.82
C ILE A 81 -0.51 -6.23 1.14
N VAL A 82 -0.15 -6.97 2.20
CA VAL A 82 1.25 -7.19 2.60
C VAL A 82 1.71 -8.56 2.12
N PHE A 83 2.76 -8.58 1.32
CA PHE A 83 3.37 -9.82 0.83
C PHE A 83 4.45 -10.30 1.80
N HIS A 84 4.34 -11.56 2.23
CA HIS A 84 5.41 -12.29 2.91
C HIS A 84 6.12 -13.20 1.89
N GLN A 85 7.45 -13.21 1.91
CA GLN A 85 8.27 -14.16 1.14
C GLN A 85 8.61 -15.38 1.97
#